data_AF-A0A091ND75-F1
#
_entry.id   AF-A0A091ND75-F1
#
_cell.length_a   1.000
_cell.length_b   1.000
_cell.length_c   1.000
_cell.angle_alpha   90.00
_cell.angle_beta   90.00
_cell.angle_gamma   90.00
#
_symmetry.space_group_name_H-M   'P 1'
#
loop_
_entity.id
_entity.type
_entity.pdbx_description
1 polymer ?
#
loop_
_entity_poly.entity_id
_entity_poly.type
_entity_poly.pdbx_seq_one_letter_code
_entity_poly.pdbx_strand_id
1 'polypeptide(L)'
;RISAQVARKAADDVTAQTGIKRYVAGAMGPTNRTLSVSPSVERPDYRNITFDELVEAYKEQARGLLDGGVDILLVETIFDTANAKAALFALQMLFQEDYAPRPIFVS
;
A
#
# COMPACT_ATOMS: atom_id res chain seq x y z
N ARG A 1 9.69 5.23 -0.26
CA ARG A 1 10.26 6.31 -1.12
C ARG A 1 11.37 5.84 -2.05
N ILE A 2 12.55 5.45 -1.55
CA ILE A 2 13.69 5.08 -2.42
C ILE A 2 13.33 3.97 -3.43
N SER A 3 12.64 2.92 -2.98
CA SER A 3 12.17 1.84 -3.88
C SER A 3 11.35 2.36 -5.07
N ALA A 4 10.38 3.25 -4.83
CA ALA A 4 9.57 3.86 -5.88
C ALA A 4 10.39 4.74 -6.84
N GLN A 5 11.35 5.51 -6.32
CA GLN A 5 12.22 6.36 -7.15
C GLN A 5 13.12 5.55 -8.07
N VAL A 6 13.67 4.43 -7.58
CA VAL A 6 14.46 3.50 -8.40
C VAL A 6 13.60 2.90 -9.52
N ALA A 7 12.38 2.47 -9.18
CA ALA A 7 11.45 1.94 -10.18
C ALA A 7 11.03 3.00 -11.21
N ARG A 8 10.77 4.24 -10.79
CA ARG A 8 10.45 5.38 -11.66
C ARG A 8 11.57 5.66 -12.64
N LYS A 9 12.82 5.71 -12.17
CA LYS A 9 13.99 5.90 -13.04
C LYS A 9 14.05 4.82 -14.13
N ALA A 10 13.93 3.55 -13.75
CA ALA A 10 13.93 2.45 -14.72
C ALA A 10 12.75 2.55 -15.73
N ALA A 11 11.55 2.91 -15.25
CA ALA A 11 10.39 3.10 -16.10
C ALA A 11 10.58 4.27 -17.09
N ASP A 12 11.20 5.38 -16.67
CA ASP A 12 11.53 6.52 -17.52
C ASP A 12 12.55 6.14 -18.59
N ASP A 13 13.63 5.45 -18.20
CA ASP A 13 14.70 5.04 -19.11
C ASP A 13 14.15 4.14 -20.24
N VAL A 14 13.32 3.14 -19.89
CA VAL A 14 12.70 2.24 -20.88
C VAL A 14 11.65 2.97 -21.73
N THR A 15 10.93 3.92 -21.15
CA THR A 15 9.99 4.78 -21.89
C THR A 15 10.73 5.61 -22.94
N ALA A 16 11.85 6.24 -22.59
CA ALA A 16 12.67 7.01 -23.50
C ALA A 16 13.27 6.15 -24.63
N GLN A 17 13.68 4.91 -24.33
CA GLN A 17 14.31 4.02 -25.31
C GLN A 17 13.34 3.46 -26.36
N THR A 18 12.07 3.28 -26.02
CA THR A 18 11.13 2.52 -26.87
C THR A 18 9.87 3.30 -27.24
N GLY A 19 9.66 4.50 -26.68
CA GLY A 19 8.50 5.35 -26.94
C GLY A 19 7.18 4.89 -26.27
N ILE A 20 7.13 3.68 -25.73
CA ILE A 20 5.94 3.17 -25.02
C ILE A 20 5.96 3.65 -23.56
N LYS A 21 4.84 4.00 -22.94
CA LYS A 21 4.84 4.43 -21.53
C LYS A 21 4.95 3.26 -20.57
N ARG A 22 5.82 3.35 -19.55
CA ARG A 22 5.87 2.42 -18.40
C ARG A 22 5.31 3.08 -17.16
N TYR A 23 4.67 2.26 -16.33
CA TYR A 23 4.02 2.68 -15.09
C TYR A 23 4.72 2.04 -13.89
N VAL A 24 4.69 2.74 -12.76
CA VAL A 24 5.18 2.23 -11.48
C VAL A 24 4.01 1.95 -10.55
N ALA A 25 3.88 0.70 -10.10
CA ALA A 25 2.95 0.31 -9.07
C ALA A 25 3.65 0.31 -7.70
N GLY A 26 3.11 1.08 -6.75
CA GLY A 26 3.54 1.08 -5.36
C GLY A 26 2.92 -0.11 -4.62
N ALA A 27 3.70 -1.16 -4.43
CA ALA A 27 3.29 -2.36 -3.72
C ALA A 27 3.09 -2.12 -2.22
N MET A 28 1.93 -2.54 -1.72
CA MET A 28 1.52 -2.53 -0.32
C MET A 28 1.06 -3.94 0.06
N GLY A 29 2.01 -4.77 0.49
CA GLY A 29 1.75 -6.14 0.90
C GLY A 29 1.04 -6.26 2.25
N PRO A 30 0.67 -7.49 2.64
CA PRO A 30 0.13 -7.77 3.96
C PRO A 30 1.21 -7.53 5.02
N THR A 31 0.81 -7.05 6.18
CA THR A 31 1.69 -7.12 7.35
C THR A 31 1.76 -8.54 7.88
N ASN A 32 2.70 -8.83 8.77
CA ASN A 32 2.76 -10.10 9.50
C ASN A 32 1.72 -10.20 10.64
N ARG A 33 0.77 -9.25 10.72
CA ARG A 33 -0.27 -9.21 11.75
C ARG A 33 -1.66 -9.28 11.10
N THR A 34 -2.61 -9.90 11.78
CA THR A 34 -3.97 -10.12 11.29
C THR A 34 -4.99 -9.48 12.22
N LEU A 35 -5.96 -8.78 11.66
CA LEU A 35 -7.10 -8.20 12.37
C LEU A 35 -8.26 -9.18 12.53
N SER A 36 -8.46 -10.07 11.56
CA SER A 36 -9.62 -10.97 11.58
C SER A 36 -9.35 -12.25 12.36
N VAL A 37 -8.08 -12.67 12.47
CA VAL A 37 -7.69 -13.95 13.10
C VAL A 37 -6.86 -13.71 14.35
N SER A 38 -7.23 -14.39 15.46
CA SER A 38 -6.42 -14.39 16.67
C SER A 38 -5.13 -15.20 16.45
N PRO A 39 -3.98 -14.72 16.93
CA PRO A 39 -2.75 -15.52 16.92
C PRO A 39 -2.75 -16.65 17.96
N SER A 40 -3.79 -16.78 18.79
CA SER A 40 -3.92 -17.81 19.83
C SER A 40 -5.23 -18.57 19.69
N VAL A 41 -5.13 -19.90 19.58
CA VAL A 41 -6.29 -20.81 19.54
C VAL A 41 -7.09 -20.75 20.84
N GLU A 42 -6.41 -20.59 21.99
CA GLU A 42 -7.02 -20.56 23.32
C GLU A 42 -7.73 -19.24 23.62
N ARG A 43 -7.40 -18.16 22.90
CA ARG A 43 -7.98 -16.83 23.09
C ARG A 43 -8.52 -16.28 21.76
N PRO A 44 -9.70 -16.73 21.29
CA PRO A 44 -10.25 -16.35 20.00
C PRO A 44 -10.63 -14.86 19.90
N ASP A 45 -10.82 -14.19 21.02
CA ASP A 45 -11.11 -12.76 21.17
C ASP A 45 -9.86 -11.87 21.05
N TYR A 46 -8.67 -12.42 21.30
CA TYR A 46 -7.42 -11.66 21.31
C TYR A 46 -6.99 -11.19 19.91
N ARG A 47 -6.45 -9.98 19.80
CA ARG A 47 -5.82 -9.42 18.59
C ARG A 47 -4.48 -8.78 18.98
N ASN A 48 -3.46 -8.94 18.13
CA ASN A 48 -2.11 -8.39 18.36
C ASN A 48 -1.85 -7.06 17.63
N ILE A 49 -2.85 -6.54 16.93
CA ILE A 49 -2.84 -5.23 16.29
C ILE A 49 -4.28 -4.70 16.23
N THR A 50 -4.41 -3.38 16.26
CA THR A 50 -5.67 -2.66 16.08
C THR A 50 -5.80 -2.12 14.66
N PHE A 51 -7.02 -1.75 14.29
CA PHE A 51 -7.29 -1.18 12.97
C PHE A 51 -6.51 0.13 12.77
N ASP A 52 -6.51 1.01 13.77
CA ASP A 52 -5.86 2.32 13.71
C ASP A 52 -4.33 2.20 13.59
N GLU A 53 -3.71 1.24 14.27
CA GLU A 53 -2.27 0.96 14.12
C GLU A 53 -1.92 0.53 12.69
N LEU A 54 -2.77 -0.27 12.04
CA LEU A 54 -2.56 -0.64 10.64
C LEU A 54 -2.81 0.52 9.69
N VAL A 55 -3.83 1.34 9.94
CA VAL A 55 -4.08 2.55 9.15
C VAL A 55 -2.86 3.45 9.16
N GLU A 56 -2.29 3.73 10.34
CA GLU A 56 -1.11 4.59 10.44
C GLU A 56 0.12 3.99 9.74
N ALA A 57 0.35 2.68 9.90
CA ALA A 57 1.44 2.00 9.19
C ALA A 57 1.27 2.07 7.65
N TYR A 58 0.05 1.84 7.15
CA TYR A 58 -0.25 1.94 5.73
C TYR A 58 -0.18 3.38 5.22
N LYS A 59 -0.57 4.39 6.03
CA LYS A 59 -0.41 5.81 5.68
C LYS A 59 1.06 6.16 5.50
N GLU A 60 1.92 5.75 6.42
CA GLU A 60 3.36 6.00 6.33
C GLU A 60 3.96 5.38 5.07
N GLN A 61 3.65 4.11 4.81
CA GLN A 61 4.10 3.42 3.59
C GLN A 61 3.59 4.13 2.33
N ALA A 62 2.30 4.44 2.28
CA ALA A 62 1.65 5.07 1.13
C ALA A 62 2.22 6.46 0.84
N ARG A 63 2.44 7.31 1.85
CA ARG A 63 3.13 8.61 1.68
C ARG A 63 4.49 8.41 1.04
N GLY A 64 5.26 7.45 1.55
CA GLY A 64 6.56 7.11 1.00
C GLY A 64 6.51 6.67 -0.47
N LEU A 65 5.45 5.98 -0.90
CA LEU A 65 5.26 5.56 -2.29
C LEU A 65 4.80 6.73 -3.18
N LEU A 66 3.82 7.51 -2.71
CA LEU A 66 3.28 8.69 -3.41
C LEU A 66 4.35 9.75 -3.64
N ASP A 67 5.14 10.08 -2.61
CA ASP A 67 6.31 10.97 -2.70
C ASP A 67 7.38 10.42 -3.64
N GLY A 68 7.41 9.10 -3.81
CA GLY A 68 8.31 8.41 -4.73
C GLY A 68 7.86 8.47 -6.19
N GLY A 69 6.65 8.99 -6.47
CA GLY A 69 6.15 9.20 -7.83
C GLY A 69 5.52 7.94 -8.46
N VAL A 70 4.87 7.09 -7.66
CA VAL A 70 4.12 5.94 -8.20
C VAL A 70 2.90 6.40 -9.00
N ASP A 71 2.58 5.67 -10.07
CA ASP A 71 1.41 5.92 -10.91
C ASP A 71 0.15 5.26 -10.34
N ILE A 72 0.32 4.10 -9.69
CA ILE A 72 -0.73 3.23 -9.16
C ILE A 72 -0.32 2.78 -7.75
N LEU A 73 -1.29 2.62 -6.85
CA LEU A 73 -1.09 1.92 -5.58
C LEU A 73 -1.66 0.50 -5.67
N LEU A 74 -0.89 -0.48 -5.25
CA LEU A 74 -1.24 -1.90 -5.35
C LEU A 74 -1.31 -2.50 -3.95
N VAL A 75 -2.52 -2.66 -3.42
CA VAL A 75 -2.77 -3.44 -2.19
C VAL A 75 -2.82 -4.90 -2.59
N GLU A 76 -1.75 -5.65 -2.30
CA GLU A 76 -1.56 -7.01 -2.84
C GLU A 76 -1.33 -8.07 -1.78
N THR A 77 -1.43 -9.33 -2.19
CA THR A 77 -1.24 -10.52 -1.36
C THR A 77 -2.14 -10.46 -0.12
N ILE A 78 -3.41 -10.09 -0.34
CA ILE A 78 -4.37 -9.90 0.75
C ILE A 78 -4.74 -11.26 1.34
N PHE A 79 -4.17 -11.57 2.50
CA PHE A 79 -4.57 -12.72 3.32
C PHE A 79 -5.72 -12.39 4.28
N ASP A 80 -5.80 -11.14 4.74
CA ASP A 80 -6.82 -10.65 5.66
C ASP A 80 -7.53 -9.43 5.07
N THR A 81 -8.81 -9.57 4.75
CA THR A 81 -9.60 -8.46 4.16
C THR A 81 -9.73 -7.28 5.12
N ALA A 82 -9.67 -7.48 6.44
CA ALA A 82 -9.70 -6.36 7.38
C ALA A 82 -8.44 -5.50 7.28
N ASN A 83 -7.27 -6.10 7.00
CA ASN A 83 -6.04 -5.36 6.72
C ASN A 83 -6.15 -4.58 5.40
N ALA A 84 -6.72 -5.19 4.35
CA ALA A 84 -6.97 -4.48 3.10
C ALA A 84 -7.88 -3.27 3.29
N LYS A 85 -8.93 -3.38 4.13
CA LYS A 85 -9.77 -2.24 4.49
C LYS A 85 -9.00 -1.15 5.23
N ALA A 86 -8.07 -1.50 6.13
CA ALA A 86 -7.20 -0.53 6.79
C ALA A 86 -6.30 0.19 5.77
N ALA A 87 -5.70 -0.53 4.81
CA ALA A 87 -4.92 0.05 3.73
C ALA A 87 -5.75 1.01 2.86
N LEU A 88 -6.95 0.58 2.43
CA LEU A 88 -7.84 1.42 1.61
C LEU A 88 -8.29 2.68 2.38
N PHE A 89 -8.56 2.55 3.67
CA PHE A 89 -8.91 3.69 4.52
C PHE A 89 -7.74 4.67 4.66
N ALA A 90 -6.52 4.17 4.88
CA ALA A 90 -5.30 4.97 4.89
C ALA A 90 -5.10 5.76 3.58
N LEU A 91 -5.29 5.11 2.43
CA LEU A 91 -5.21 5.75 1.12
C LEU A 91 -6.29 6.83 0.94
N GLN A 92 -7.52 6.55 1.36
CA GLN A 92 -8.61 7.50 1.29
C GLN A 92 -8.32 8.77 2.10
N MET A 93 -7.80 8.63 3.33
CA MET A 93 -7.42 9.78 4.16
C MET A 93 -6.35 10.63 3.47
N LEU A 94 -5.30 10.00 2.93
CA LEU A 94 -4.24 10.71 2.23
C LEU A 94 -4.74 11.46 0.99
N PHE A 95 -5.70 10.88 0.26
CA PHE A 95 -6.29 11.54 -0.91
C PHE A 95 -7.22 12.69 -0.56
N GLN A 96 -7.80 12.70 0.65
CA GLN A 96 -8.64 13.81 1.12
C GLN A 96 -7.83 14.98 1.65
N GLU A 97 -6.65 14.71 2.23
CA GLU A 97 -5.85 15.71 2.94
C GLU A 97 -4.71 16.28 2.07
N ASP A 98 -3.87 15.40 1.53
CA ASP A 98 -2.50 15.76 1.14
C ASP A 98 -2.15 15.45 -0.33
N TYR A 99 -2.84 14.49 -0.97
CA TYR A 99 -2.43 13.93 -2.26
C TYR A 99 -3.56 13.88 -3.29
N ALA A 100 -3.23 14.10 -4.56
CA ALA A 100 -4.14 13.78 -5.65
C ALA A 100 -4.37 12.24 -5.73
N PRO A 101 -5.61 11.79 -5.95
CA PRO A 101 -5.93 10.37 -5.97
C PRO A 101 -5.20 9.62 -7.09
N ARG A 102 -4.72 8.42 -6.76
CA ARG A 102 -4.15 7.46 -7.72
C ARG A 102 -5.07 6.25 -7.87
N PRO A 103 -5.10 5.60 -9.05
CA PRO A 103 -5.79 4.31 -9.19
C PRO A 103 -5.26 3.31 -8.17
N ILE A 104 -6.18 2.50 -7.63
CA ILE A 104 -5.86 1.46 -6.66
C ILE A 104 -6.14 0.10 -7.30
N PHE A 105 -5.15 -0.78 -7.31
CA PHE A 105 -5.32 -2.20 -7.60
C PHE A 105 -5.38 -2.97 -6.28
N VAL A 106 -6.23 -4.00 -6.25
CA VAL A 106 -6.47 -4.85 -5.08
C VAL A 106 -6.31 -6.30 -5.54
N SER A 107 -5.39 -7.06 -4.92
CA SER A 107 -5.07 -8.44 -5.28
C SER A 107 -4.90 -9.37 -4.09
#